data_AF-A0A351D2T0-F1
#
_entry.id   AF-A0A351D2T0-F1
#
_cell.length_a   1.000
_cell.length_b   1.000
_cell.length_c   1.000
_cell.angle_alpha   90.00
_cell.angle_beta   90.00
_cell.angle_gamma   90.00
#
_symmetry.space_group_name_H-M   'P 1'
#
loop_
_entity.id
_entity.type
_entity.pdbx_description
1 polymer ?
#
loop_
_entity_poly.entity_id
_entity_poly.type
_entity_poly.pdbx_seq_one_letter_code
_entity_poly.pdbx_strand_id
1 'polypeptide(L)'
;MGEQGAAVDSIEGSPVRAELAALRCKDLKNVTISTGNFNDFEFSEGAYDLVLYVGVTEYAGRFSEGLTDEQALQLLLQRAKTSISDDGVVMIAIENRTGLKYVMGANEDHYAEPYIGIGNYPQSAGIRTYSYGEWQTQLSEAELAVNQVLYPFPDYKVPDLLISEEFAAQHNYASNLLEGTNSRDYLEYLDMGGREMMLWRAACEGGYLGQVANSYLILAAKSPQAISKLAVPDFAHLPKFNRRPEYCTLAKKPAGLDEVRREFIDIDAANRTGSIDGVTHAPDSVEPYFDGPLLSVVWSRALLSENHFDEFDQGVLEYVRFLEQSDNLNPDLLPSNIVLVADKYCVIDKEWHTDWPVFTELLLFRAIIIFVSNYRSLLIKYATSRRLVNTLDLVFHCFELVGKPLGEGMLDDLLEKDELLQRVASPTPTLMDLNAPFIERKNPVDPDMVVFWRRDKEDYVPQQRAITKAGESRGQQRVRIPLPESAHSMQFLRLDPSGLYWEEMAGFFRLYGARLLVANDQSEEVLWFIEGEHEVHERAQSMGGMYFEP
;
A
#
# COMPACT_ATOMS: atom_id res chain seq x y z
N MET A 1 23.81 1.72 -18.88
CA MET A 1 24.99 2.58 -19.12
C MET A 1 25.86 2.05 -20.26
N GLY A 2 26.45 0.85 -20.16
CA GLY A 2 27.31 0.32 -21.25
C GLY A 2 26.63 0.21 -22.61
N GLU A 3 25.39 -0.28 -22.65
CA GLU A 3 24.55 -0.33 -23.88
C GLU A 3 24.23 1.06 -24.46
N GLN A 4 24.30 2.11 -23.63
CA GLN A 4 24.13 3.51 -24.04
C GLN A 4 25.45 4.17 -24.46
N GLY A 5 26.54 3.40 -24.56
CA GLY A 5 27.84 3.87 -25.04
C GLY A 5 28.77 4.46 -23.96
N ALA A 6 28.36 4.49 -22.69
CA ALA A 6 29.23 4.96 -21.61
C ALA A 6 30.43 4.02 -21.42
N ALA A 7 31.63 4.57 -21.17
CA ALA A 7 32.75 3.78 -20.67
C ALA A 7 32.53 3.51 -19.18
N VAL A 8 32.51 2.23 -18.78
CA VAL A 8 32.13 1.81 -17.43
C VAL A 8 33.23 0.92 -16.85
N ASP A 9 33.77 1.32 -15.71
CA ASP A 9 34.57 0.47 -14.85
C ASP A 9 33.74 0.09 -13.62
N SER A 10 33.59 -1.22 -13.39
CA SER A 10 32.82 -1.78 -12.27
C SER A 10 33.71 -2.60 -11.36
N ILE A 11 33.49 -2.49 -10.05
CA ILE A 11 34.15 -3.31 -9.04
C ILE A 11 33.09 -4.13 -8.30
N GLU A 12 33.33 -5.44 -8.20
CA GLU A 12 32.42 -6.37 -7.53
C GLU A 12 33.21 -7.27 -6.56
N GLY A 13 32.79 -7.30 -5.30
CA GLY A 13 33.48 -8.06 -4.25
C GLY A 13 33.31 -9.59 -4.36
N SER A 14 32.24 -10.05 -5.00
CA SER A 14 31.94 -11.48 -5.19
C SER A 14 32.42 -11.96 -6.56
N PRO A 15 33.37 -12.93 -6.61
CA PRO A 15 33.83 -13.51 -7.88
C PRO A 15 32.69 -14.06 -8.75
N VAL A 16 31.68 -14.69 -8.12
CA VAL A 16 30.54 -15.25 -8.83
C VAL A 16 29.68 -14.14 -9.46
N ARG A 17 29.39 -13.06 -8.72
CA ARG A 17 28.61 -11.94 -9.27
C ARG A 17 29.37 -11.22 -10.39
N ALA A 18 30.68 -11.06 -10.23
CA ALA A 18 31.53 -10.44 -11.25
C ALA A 18 31.57 -11.26 -12.54
N GLU A 19 31.69 -12.59 -12.43
CA GLU A 19 31.66 -13.49 -13.59
C GLU A 19 30.30 -13.44 -14.32
N LEU A 20 29.19 -13.45 -13.57
CA LEU A 20 27.85 -13.32 -14.14
C LEU A 20 27.65 -11.97 -14.83
N ALA A 21 28.13 -10.87 -14.22
CA ALA A 21 28.07 -9.55 -14.81
C ALA A 21 28.93 -9.47 -16.08
N ALA A 22 30.12 -10.07 -16.08
CA ALA A 22 31.01 -10.12 -17.24
C ALA A 22 30.40 -10.93 -18.39
N LEU A 23 29.72 -12.04 -18.07
CA LEU A 23 29.00 -12.83 -19.06
C LEU A 23 27.84 -12.04 -19.69
N ARG A 24 27.08 -11.28 -18.89
CA ARG A 24 25.99 -10.41 -19.37
C ARG A 24 26.51 -9.27 -20.24
N CYS A 25 27.69 -8.73 -19.92
CA CYS A 25 28.31 -7.62 -20.63
C CYS A 25 29.35 -8.06 -21.69
N LYS A 26 29.43 -9.34 -22.04
CA LYS A 26 30.51 -9.90 -22.89
C LYS A 26 30.66 -9.21 -24.26
N ASP A 27 29.56 -8.67 -24.79
CA ASP A 27 29.53 -8.01 -26.10
C ASP A 27 29.78 -6.49 -26.00
N LEU A 28 29.95 -5.96 -24.78
CA LEU A 28 30.17 -4.54 -24.48
C LEU A 28 31.66 -4.27 -24.20
N LYS A 29 32.40 -3.86 -25.23
CA LYS A 29 33.85 -3.58 -25.13
C LYS A 29 34.21 -2.36 -24.27
N ASN A 30 33.22 -1.54 -23.97
CA ASN A 30 33.30 -0.34 -23.14
C ASN A 30 32.98 -0.61 -21.67
N VAL A 31 32.87 -1.87 -21.26
CA VAL A 31 32.60 -2.27 -19.88
C VAL A 31 33.73 -3.14 -19.35
N THR A 32 34.42 -2.65 -18.32
CA THR A 32 35.41 -3.41 -17.55
C THR A 32 34.80 -3.84 -16.23
N ILE A 33 34.96 -5.11 -15.86
CA ILE A 33 34.50 -5.63 -14.56
C ILE A 33 35.69 -6.24 -13.84
N SER A 34 36.00 -5.67 -12.68
CA SER A 34 37.08 -6.10 -11.80
C SER A 34 36.51 -6.72 -10.53
N THR A 35 37.13 -7.80 -10.07
CA THR A 35 36.73 -8.49 -8.84
C THR A 35 37.72 -8.19 -7.73
N GLY A 36 37.25 -7.77 -6.57
CA GLY A 36 38.11 -7.55 -5.39
C GLY A 36 37.47 -6.66 -4.33
N ASN A 37 38.17 -6.44 -3.22
CA ASN A 37 37.78 -5.41 -2.26
C ASN A 37 38.06 -4.03 -2.89
N PHE A 38 37.06 -3.14 -2.86
CA PHE A 38 37.17 -1.78 -3.39
C PHE A 38 38.38 -1.01 -2.84
N ASN A 39 38.75 -1.25 -1.59
CA ASN A 39 39.87 -0.59 -0.93
C ASN A 39 41.24 -0.97 -1.52
N ASP A 40 41.35 -2.10 -2.22
CA ASP A 40 42.59 -2.60 -2.84
C ASP A 40 42.87 -1.98 -4.22
N PHE A 41 41.91 -1.24 -4.78
CA PHE A 41 42.07 -0.60 -6.09
C PHE A 41 42.73 0.79 -5.96
N GLU A 42 43.38 1.24 -7.02
CA GLU A 42 43.85 2.62 -7.15
C GLU A 42 43.12 3.27 -8.33
N PHE A 43 42.64 4.49 -8.11
CA PHE A 43 41.96 5.27 -9.13
C PHE A 43 42.78 6.52 -9.44
N SER A 44 42.84 6.87 -10.72
CA SER A 44 43.43 8.14 -11.13
C SER A 44 42.53 9.29 -10.68
N GLU A 45 43.17 10.36 -10.22
CA GLU A 45 42.47 11.59 -9.85
C GLU A 45 41.72 12.16 -11.06
N GLY A 46 40.46 12.54 -10.86
CA GLY A 46 39.66 13.20 -11.90
C GLY A 46 39.29 12.33 -13.11
N ALA A 47 39.39 11.00 -12.98
CA ALA A 47 39.20 10.07 -14.11
C ALA A 47 37.74 9.84 -14.51
N TYR A 48 36.77 10.12 -13.63
CA TYR A 48 35.37 9.77 -13.84
C TYR A 48 34.45 10.98 -13.87
N ASP A 49 33.51 11.01 -14.81
CA ASP A 49 32.40 11.99 -14.80
C ASP A 49 31.29 11.59 -13.81
N LEU A 50 31.23 10.31 -13.45
CA LEU A 50 30.21 9.75 -12.58
C LEU A 50 30.79 8.59 -11.76
N VAL A 51 30.66 8.65 -10.43
CA VAL A 51 30.91 7.54 -9.51
C VAL A 51 29.59 7.10 -8.90
N LEU A 52 29.30 5.80 -8.94
CA LEU A 52 28.06 5.22 -8.46
C LEU A 52 28.28 4.35 -7.22
N TYR A 53 27.56 4.64 -6.14
CA TYR A 53 27.43 3.77 -4.98
C TYR A 53 25.95 3.42 -4.78
N VAL A 54 25.52 2.26 -5.25
CA VAL A 54 24.13 1.81 -5.20
C VAL A 54 24.03 0.57 -4.29
N GLY A 55 23.48 0.73 -3.08
CA GLY A 55 23.37 -0.36 -2.10
C GLY A 55 24.73 -0.99 -1.75
N VAL A 56 25.74 -0.14 -1.51
CA VAL A 56 27.10 -0.57 -1.13
C VAL A 56 27.73 0.22 0.02
N THR A 57 27.30 1.46 0.28
CA THR A 57 27.90 2.30 1.32
C THR A 57 27.64 1.79 2.72
N GLU A 58 26.56 1.04 2.93
CA GLU A 58 26.23 0.41 4.20
C GLU A 58 27.26 -0.63 4.62
N TYR A 59 27.96 -1.25 3.66
CA TYR A 59 28.98 -2.26 3.91
C TYR A 59 30.38 -1.68 4.13
N ALA A 60 30.53 -0.35 4.19
CA ALA A 60 31.84 0.30 4.26
C ALA A 60 32.70 -0.28 5.40
N GLY A 61 32.14 -0.38 6.61
CA GLY A 61 32.82 -0.91 7.79
C GLY A 61 33.26 -2.37 7.61
N ARG A 62 32.40 -3.21 7.02
CA ARG A 62 32.67 -4.63 6.77
C ARG A 62 33.90 -4.86 5.89
N PHE A 63 34.21 -3.93 4.99
CA PHE A 63 35.34 -4.04 4.06
C PHE A 63 36.57 -3.21 4.48
N SER A 64 36.52 -2.57 5.65
CA SER A 64 37.55 -1.65 6.12
C SER A 64 38.06 -2.06 7.50
N GLU A 65 39.03 -2.98 7.52
CA GLU A 65 39.59 -3.51 8.76
C GLU A 65 40.19 -2.40 9.64
N GLY A 66 39.79 -2.39 10.92
CA GLY A 66 40.32 -1.46 11.91
C GLY A 66 39.71 -0.06 11.90
N LEU A 67 38.76 0.23 11.00
CA LEU A 67 37.99 1.48 10.98
C LEU A 67 36.61 1.31 11.63
N THR A 68 36.06 2.38 12.21
CA THR A 68 34.63 2.42 12.52
C THR A 68 33.80 2.54 11.25
N ASP A 69 32.50 2.26 11.32
CA ASP A 69 31.58 2.38 10.17
C ASP A 69 31.64 3.79 9.55
N GLU A 70 31.62 4.84 10.36
CA GLU A 70 31.74 6.24 9.90
C GLU A 70 33.11 6.52 9.25
N GLN A 71 34.21 6.04 9.83
CA GLN A 71 35.55 6.24 9.26
C GLN A 71 35.69 5.53 7.91
N ALA A 72 35.11 4.35 7.79
CA ALA A 72 35.07 3.58 6.56
C ALA A 72 34.22 4.29 5.48
N LEU A 73 33.05 4.83 5.84
CA LEU A 73 32.24 5.63 4.93
C LEU A 73 33.01 6.87 4.46
N GLN A 74 33.67 7.60 5.37
CA GLN A 74 34.50 8.75 5.01
C GLN A 74 35.59 8.39 4.00
N LEU A 75 36.25 7.23 4.19
CA LEU A 75 37.24 6.74 3.23
C LEU A 75 36.63 6.52 1.84
N LEU A 76 35.45 5.90 1.74
CA LEU A 76 34.75 5.70 0.47
C LEU A 76 34.37 7.02 -0.21
N LEU A 77 33.86 7.99 0.56
CA LEU A 77 33.46 9.30 0.04
C LEU A 77 34.67 10.10 -0.46
N GLN A 78 35.78 10.09 0.27
CA GLN A 78 37.02 10.76 -0.15
C GLN A 78 37.61 10.14 -1.41
N ARG A 79 37.55 8.80 -1.53
CA ARG A 79 37.98 8.11 -2.76
C ARG A 79 37.11 8.48 -3.95
N ALA A 80 35.78 8.54 -3.77
CA ALA A 80 34.86 8.98 -4.82
C ALA A 80 35.15 10.43 -5.24
N LYS A 81 35.25 11.36 -4.28
CA LYS A 81 35.58 12.76 -4.52
C LYS A 81 36.89 12.94 -5.29
N THR A 82 37.93 12.18 -4.93
CA THR A 82 39.23 12.24 -5.61
C THR A 82 39.13 11.72 -7.04
N SER A 83 38.33 10.67 -7.25
CA SER A 83 38.22 9.99 -8.55
C SER A 83 37.34 10.75 -9.56
N ILE A 84 36.39 11.58 -9.11
CA ILE A 84 35.56 12.38 -10.03
C ILE A 84 36.30 13.59 -10.59
N SER A 85 36.02 13.95 -11.85
CA SER A 85 36.48 15.20 -12.48
C SER A 85 35.89 16.44 -11.76
N ASP A 86 36.33 17.65 -12.12
CA ASP A 86 35.79 18.89 -11.53
C ASP A 86 34.30 19.11 -11.81
N ASP A 87 33.82 18.54 -12.92
CA ASP A 87 32.43 18.53 -13.35
C ASP A 87 31.72 17.21 -13.03
N GLY A 88 32.41 16.27 -12.38
CA GLY A 88 31.88 14.94 -12.09
C GLY A 88 30.99 14.90 -10.86
N VAL A 89 30.19 13.84 -10.77
CA VAL A 89 29.19 13.65 -9.70
C VAL A 89 29.38 12.30 -9.02
N VAL A 90 29.21 12.26 -7.71
CA VAL A 90 29.03 11.04 -6.92
C VAL A 90 27.54 10.83 -6.70
N MET A 91 27.01 9.71 -7.15
CA MET A 91 25.61 9.32 -6.96
C MET A 91 25.54 8.17 -5.96
N ILE A 92 24.80 8.38 -4.88
CA ILE A 92 24.61 7.40 -3.80
C ILE A 92 23.13 7.03 -3.72
N ALA A 93 22.79 5.76 -3.83
CA ALA A 93 21.43 5.25 -3.64
C ALA A 93 21.41 4.27 -2.48
N ILE A 94 20.65 4.58 -1.43
CA ILE A 94 20.76 3.89 -0.14
C ILE A 94 19.51 4.02 0.74
N GLU A 95 19.28 3.06 1.61
CA GLU A 95 18.28 3.10 2.68
C GLU A 95 18.50 4.26 3.67
N ASN A 96 17.41 4.72 4.25
CA ASN A 96 17.37 5.60 5.42
C ASN A 96 17.06 4.78 6.67
N ARG A 97 17.95 4.72 7.66
CA ARG A 97 17.71 3.94 8.90
C ARG A 97 16.49 4.40 9.70
N THR A 98 16.01 5.63 9.48
CA THR A 98 14.79 6.20 10.09
C THR A 98 13.62 6.31 9.11
N GLY A 99 13.68 5.58 7.99
CA GLY A 99 12.60 5.50 7.01
C GLY A 99 11.29 5.04 7.64
N LEU A 100 10.17 5.54 7.12
CA LEU A 100 8.84 5.31 7.69
C LEU A 100 8.54 3.83 7.84
N LYS A 101 8.93 3.00 6.85
CA LYS A 101 8.71 1.55 6.92
C LYS A 101 9.36 0.93 8.16
N TYR A 102 10.57 1.38 8.52
CA TYR A 102 11.30 0.88 9.69
C TYR A 102 10.70 1.39 11.00
N VAL A 103 10.26 2.65 11.02
CA VAL A 103 9.51 3.22 12.16
C VAL A 103 8.21 2.43 12.40
N MET A 104 7.60 1.93 11.33
CA MET A 104 6.37 1.14 11.36
C MET A 104 6.61 -0.36 11.58
N GLY A 105 7.85 -0.78 11.81
CA GLY A 105 8.20 -2.14 12.23
C GLY A 105 8.61 -3.09 11.11
N ALA A 106 8.86 -2.61 9.90
CA ALA A 106 9.52 -3.41 8.87
C ALA A 106 10.92 -3.87 9.35
N ASN A 107 11.34 -5.05 8.90
CA ASN A 107 12.66 -5.57 9.13
C ASN A 107 13.72 -4.65 8.52
N GLU A 108 14.85 -4.49 9.22
CA GLU A 108 16.04 -3.89 8.63
C GLU A 108 16.61 -4.85 7.57
N ASP A 109 16.83 -4.34 6.35
CA ASP A 109 17.07 -5.12 5.14
C ASP A 109 18.34 -6.02 5.18
N HIS A 110 19.30 -5.76 6.08
CA HIS A 110 20.56 -6.49 6.19
C HIS A 110 20.64 -7.36 7.44
N TYR A 111 19.92 -7.01 8.51
CA TYR A 111 19.87 -7.78 9.76
C TYR A 111 18.65 -8.69 9.87
N ALA A 112 17.63 -8.50 9.02
CA ALA A 112 16.37 -9.24 9.07
C ALA A 112 15.67 -9.13 10.45
N GLU A 113 15.86 -7.98 11.11
CA GLU A 113 15.31 -7.71 12.43
C GLU A 113 14.74 -6.29 12.49
N PRO A 114 13.52 -6.10 13.02
CA PRO A 114 12.93 -4.77 13.13
C PRO A 114 13.72 -3.89 14.11
N TYR A 115 13.65 -2.58 13.90
CA TYR A 115 14.19 -1.55 14.81
C TYR A 115 15.71 -1.55 15.06
N ILE A 116 16.52 -2.47 14.51
CA ILE A 116 17.98 -2.44 14.67
C ILE A 116 18.58 -1.14 14.11
N GLY A 117 18.13 -0.70 12.93
CA GLY A 117 18.55 0.58 12.34
C GLY A 117 18.08 1.80 13.15
N ILE A 118 16.85 1.75 13.68
CA ILE A 118 16.28 2.79 14.56
C ILE A 118 17.11 2.89 15.86
N GLY A 119 17.44 1.74 16.45
CA GLY A 119 18.29 1.57 17.63
C GLY A 119 19.77 1.86 17.39
N ASN A 120 20.13 2.36 16.21
CA ASN A 120 21.47 2.80 15.86
C ASN A 120 22.52 1.67 15.82
N TYR A 121 22.11 0.45 15.46
CA TYR A 121 23.00 -0.72 15.26
C TYR A 121 23.90 -1.02 16.48
N PRO A 122 23.33 -1.40 17.64
CA PRO A 122 24.12 -1.61 18.88
C PRO A 122 25.19 -2.70 18.78
N GLN A 123 25.05 -3.61 17.82
CA GLN A 123 26.02 -4.68 17.51
C GLN A 123 26.32 -4.69 16.00
N SER A 124 26.86 -3.58 15.48
CA SER A 124 27.19 -3.47 14.06
C SER A 124 28.17 -4.56 13.63
N ALA A 125 27.80 -5.30 12.58
CA ALA A 125 28.65 -6.26 11.88
C ALA A 125 29.47 -5.60 10.75
N GLY A 126 29.75 -4.29 10.88
CA GLY A 126 30.30 -3.47 9.80
C GLY A 126 29.25 -3.10 8.74
N ILE A 127 27.96 -3.22 9.08
CA ILE A 127 26.83 -2.91 8.20
C ILE A 127 25.97 -1.86 8.87
N ARG A 128 25.86 -0.69 8.26
CA ARG A 128 25.19 0.47 8.84
C ARG A 128 24.67 1.42 7.76
N THR A 129 23.38 1.72 7.80
CA THR A 129 22.80 2.82 7.02
C THR A 129 22.69 4.07 7.89
N TYR A 130 22.40 5.23 7.29
CA TYR A 130 22.44 6.53 7.97
C TYR A 130 21.13 7.29 7.76
N SER A 131 20.74 8.06 8.77
CA SER A 131 19.62 9.00 8.71
C SER A 131 19.97 10.23 7.86
N TYR A 132 18.97 11.03 7.49
CA TYR A 132 19.17 12.25 6.70
C TYR A 132 20.26 13.17 7.30
N GLY A 133 20.16 13.48 8.60
CA GLY A 133 21.11 14.38 9.26
C GLY A 133 22.52 13.79 9.38
N GLU A 134 22.62 12.48 9.53
CA GLU A 134 23.92 11.79 9.51
C GLU A 134 24.54 11.86 8.11
N TRP A 135 23.78 11.62 7.04
CA TRP A 135 24.28 11.78 5.67
C TRP A 135 24.78 13.19 5.37
N GLN A 136 24.02 14.22 5.76
CA GLN A 136 24.46 15.60 5.57
C GLN A 136 25.77 15.89 6.32
N THR A 137 25.94 15.32 7.51
CA THR A 137 27.20 15.42 8.28
C THR A 137 28.35 14.73 7.53
N GLN A 138 28.13 13.48 7.10
CA GLN A 138 29.14 12.68 6.41
C GLN A 138 29.59 13.33 5.09
N LEU A 139 28.66 13.86 4.30
CA LEU A 139 28.97 14.56 3.05
C LEU A 139 29.73 15.86 3.31
N SER A 140 29.35 16.62 4.33
CA SER A 140 30.05 17.85 4.71
C SER A 140 31.50 17.58 5.13
N GLU A 141 31.72 16.57 5.98
CA GLU A 141 33.05 16.13 6.41
C GLU A 141 33.90 15.60 5.25
N ALA A 142 33.25 14.99 4.25
CA ALA A 142 33.89 14.55 3.03
C ALA A 142 34.19 15.69 2.03
N GLU A 143 33.88 16.95 2.38
CA GLU A 143 33.94 18.12 1.48
C GLU A 143 33.11 17.93 0.20
N LEU A 144 31.98 17.24 0.33
CA LEU A 144 30.94 17.02 -0.67
C LEU A 144 29.62 17.69 -0.25
N ALA A 145 29.71 18.82 0.48
CA ALA A 145 28.55 19.55 0.99
C ALA A 145 27.63 20.08 -0.11
N VAL A 146 28.14 20.28 -1.33
CA VAL A 146 27.32 20.59 -2.49
C VAL A 146 26.64 19.31 -2.95
N ASN A 147 25.38 19.14 -2.52
CA ASN A 147 24.58 17.98 -2.84
C ASN A 147 23.11 18.33 -3.11
N GLN A 148 22.43 17.44 -3.84
CA GLN A 148 20.99 17.44 -4.04
C GLN A 148 20.46 16.05 -3.70
N VAL A 149 19.40 16.00 -2.89
CA VAL A 149 18.77 14.74 -2.47
C VAL A 149 17.45 14.57 -3.20
N LEU A 150 17.21 13.37 -3.71
CA LEU A 150 15.91 12.89 -4.15
C LEU A 150 15.46 11.74 -3.26
N TYR A 151 14.15 11.58 -3.16
CA TYR A 151 13.48 10.52 -2.39
C TYR A 151 12.89 9.51 -3.38
N PRO A 152 13.55 8.35 -3.57
CA PRO A 152 12.97 7.23 -4.31
C PRO A 152 11.88 6.53 -3.51
N PHE A 153 10.75 6.24 -4.17
CA PHE A 153 9.60 5.54 -3.60
C PHE A 153 9.21 4.30 -4.43
N PRO A 154 8.81 3.19 -3.77
CA PRO A 154 8.74 3.02 -2.31
C PRO A 154 10.11 2.94 -1.64
N ASP A 155 11.15 2.62 -2.41
CA ASP A 155 12.55 2.71 -2.02
C ASP A 155 13.48 2.74 -3.26
N TYR A 156 14.80 2.83 -3.06
CA TYR A 156 15.79 2.87 -4.13
C TYR A 156 16.02 1.55 -4.89
N LYS A 157 15.51 0.41 -4.40
CA LYS A 157 15.71 -0.91 -5.04
C LYS A 157 14.77 -1.10 -6.22
N VAL A 158 13.53 -0.63 -6.05
CA VAL A 158 12.45 -0.74 -7.04
C VAL A 158 11.67 0.58 -7.15
N PRO A 159 12.35 1.71 -7.43
CA PRO A 159 11.68 3.00 -7.45
C PRO A 159 10.76 3.11 -8.66
N ASP A 160 9.51 3.49 -8.41
CA ASP A 160 8.53 3.88 -9.43
C ASP A 160 8.31 5.41 -9.43
N LEU A 161 8.87 6.12 -8.44
CA LEU A 161 8.78 7.56 -8.28
C LEU A 161 10.06 8.11 -7.67
N LEU A 162 10.51 9.25 -8.17
CA LEU A 162 11.53 10.10 -7.56
C LEU A 162 10.91 11.47 -7.26
N ILE A 163 11.08 11.99 -6.04
CA ILE A 163 10.70 13.36 -5.68
C ILE A 163 11.96 14.11 -5.24
N SER A 164 12.22 15.30 -5.76
CA SER A 164 13.33 16.12 -5.27
C SER A 164 13.02 16.72 -3.89
N GLU A 165 14.04 16.83 -3.05
CA GLU A 165 13.91 17.48 -1.74
C GLU A 165 13.40 18.92 -1.85
N GLU A 166 13.91 19.67 -2.83
CA GLU A 166 13.53 21.06 -3.05
C GLU A 166 12.03 21.19 -3.39
N PHE A 167 11.52 20.33 -4.29
CA PHE A 167 10.11 20.33 -4.65
C PHE A 167 9.22 19.94 -3.45
N ALA A 168 9.59 18.87 -2.73
CA ALA A 168 8.84 18.42 -1.56
C ALA A 168 8.79 19.49 -0.44
N ALA A 169 9.84 20.30 -0.29
CA ALA A 169 9.90 21.37 0.69
C ALA A 169 9.07 22.61 0.30
N GLN A 170 8.86 22.84 -1.00
CA GLN A 170 8.15 24.01 -1.52
C GLN A 170 6.65 23.75 -1.77
N HIS A 171 6.25 22.50 -1.98
CA HIS A 171 4.88 22.12 -2.36
C HIS A 171 4.21 21.22 -1.33
N ASN A 172 3.24 21.77 -0.59
CA ASN A 172 2.48 21.03 0.43
C ASN A 172 1.72 19.81 -0.15
N TYR A 173 1.38 19.85 -1.44
CA TYR A 173 0.65 18.78 -2.12
C TYR A 173 1.58 17.79 -2.85
N ALA A 174 2.91 17.85 -2.63
CA ALA A 174 3.85 16.84 -3.14
C ALA A 174 3.47 15.41 -2.72
N SER A 175 2.78 15.26 -1.58
CA SER A 175 2.25 13.96 -1.14
C SER A 175 1.27 13.33 -2.14
N ASN A 176 0.62 14.10 -3.01
CA ASN A 176 -0.26 13.55 -4.05
C ASN A 176 0.46 12.53 -4.94
N LEU A 177 1.76 12.75 -5.21
CA LEU A 177 2.58 11.85 -6.01
C LEU A 177 2.75 10.48 -5.36
N LEU A 178 2.57 10.39 -4.03
CA LEU A 178 2.71 9.17 -3.25
C LEU A 178 1.44 8.33 -3.21
N GLU A 179 0.35 8.79 -3.84
CA GLU A 179 -0.87 7.98 -3.94
C GLU A 179 -0.60 6.64 -4.64
N GLY A 180 -1.06 5.55 -4.00
CA GLY A 180 -0.84 4.18 -4.50
C GLY A 180 0.59 3.65 -4.32
N THR A 181 1.49 4.40 -3.66
CA THR A 181 2.80 3.89 -3.25
C THR A 181 2.66 3.14 -1.92
N ASN A 182 3.20 1.92 -1.86
CA ASN A 182 3.25 1.12 -0.63
C ASN A 182 4.68 0.74 -0.30
N SER A 183 5.11 1.01 0.94
CA SER A 183 6.39 0.54 1.45
C SER A 183 6.47 -0.99 1.46
N ARG A 184 7.68 -1.52 1.36
CA ARG A 184 7.93 -2.97 1.29
C ARG A 184 8.85 -3.43 2.40
N ASP A 185 8.43 -4.49 3.07
CA ASP A 185 9.33 -5.42 3.74
C ASP A 185 9.64 -6.55 2.75
N TYR A 186 10.93 -6.82 2.52
CA TYR A 186 11.37 -7.81 1.54
C TYR A 186 11.42 -9.24 2.11
N LEU A 187 11.16 -9.39 3.41
CA LEU A 187 11.19 -10.66 4.14
C LEU A 187 9.79 -11.09 4.59
N GLU A 188 8.98 -10.12 5.04
CA GLU A 188 7.65 -10.36 5.57
C GLU A 188 6.56 -9.55 4.84
N TYR A 189 5.30 -9.94 5.05
CA TYR A 189 4.17 -9.16 4.53
C TYR A 189 4.00 -7.89 5.37
N LEU A 190 4.16 -6.74 4.73
CA LEU A 190 3.90 -5.42 5.31
C LEU A 190 2.72 -4.77 4.61
N ASP A 191 1.63 -4.57 5.36
CA ASP A 191 0.46 -3.83 4.88
C ASP A 191 0.05 -2.76 5.89
N MET A 192 0.34 -1.53 5.50
CA MET A 192 -0.03 -0.34 6.26
C MET A 192 -1.38 0.23 5.80
N GLY A 193 -1.89 -0.20 4.65
CA GLY A 193 -3.08 0.33 3.98
C GLY A 193 -3.04 1.85 3.81
N GLY A 194 -4.22 2.46 3.77
CA GLY A 194 -4.37 3.92 3.64
C GLY A 194 -3.77 4.75 4.80
N ARG A 195 -3.29 4.12 5.87
CA ARG A 195 -2.59 4.82 6.97
C ARG A 195 -1.21 5.31 6.55
N GLU A 196 -0.52 4.56 5.70
CA GLU A 196 0.80 4.98 5.19
C GLU A 196 0.67 6.30 4.42
N MET A 197 -0.31 6.41 3.53
CA MET A 197 -0.57 7.64 2.79
C MET A 197 -0.85 8.85 3.71
N MET A 198 -1.53 8.65 4.84
CA MET A 198 -1.76 9.72 5.81
C MET A 198 -0.47 10.18 6.49
N LEU A 199 0.45 9.26 6.75
CA LEU A 199 1.77 9.57 7.32
C LEU A 199 2.65 10.31 6.31
N TRP A 200 2.65 9.88 5.05
CA TRP A 200 3.36 10.59 3.97
C TRP A 200 2.88 12.02 3.80
N ARG A 201 1.56 12.21 3.81
CA ARG A 201 0.94 13.54 3.78
C ARG A 201 1.38 14.39 4.96
N ALA A 202 1.30 13.86 6.18
CA ALA A 202 1.70 14.59 7.38
C ALA A 202 3.20 14.98 7.33
N ALA A 203 4.04 14.13 6.75
CA ALA A 203 5.46 14.40 6.55
C ALA A 203 5.73 15.50 5.52
N CYS A 204 4.98 15.52 4.42
CA CYS A 204 5.06 16.60 3.42
C CYS A 204 4.55 17.93 4.00
N GLU A 205 3.34 17.95 4.56
CA GLU A 205 2.73 19.17 5.16
C GLU A 205 3.57 19.73 6.32
N GLY A 206 4.26 18.86 7.07
CA GLY A 206 5.14 19.25 8.16
C GLY A 206 6.58 19.59 7.75
N GLY A 207 6.94 19.43 6.47
CA GLY A 207 8.29 19.71 5.97
C GLY A 207 9.37 18.75 6.47
N TYR A 208 9.00 17.51 6.81
CA TYR A 208 9.94 16.49 7.30
C TYR A 208 9.94 15.19 6.48
N LEU A 209 9.48 15.23 5.22
CA LEU A 209 9.48 14.07 4.32
C LEU A 209 10.86 13.41 4.24
N GLY A 210 11.93 14.21 4.08
CA GLY A 210 13.29 13.70 3.97
C GLY A 210 13.75 12.88 5.18
N GLN A 211 13.31 13.21 6.39
CA GLN A 211 13.70 12.48 7.60
C GLN A 211 13.08 11.08 7.68
N VAL A 212 11.94 10.87 7.01
CA VAL A 212 11.16 9.62 7.04
C VAL A 212 11.03 8.93 5.70
N ALA A 213 11.55 9.49 4.60
CA ALA A 213 11.64 8.79 3.31
C ALA A 213 12.43 7.49 3.50
N ASN A 214 12.01 6.38 2.89
CA ASN A 214 12.63 5.07 3.15
C ASN A 214 14.07 4.96 2.63
N SER A 215 14.46 5.83 1.71
CA SER A 215 15.76 5.82 1.05
C SER A 215 16.05 7.15 0.37
N TYR A 216 17.29 7.31 -0.07
CA TYR A 216 17.78 8.49 -0.75
C TYR A 216 18.43 8.13 -2.07
N LEU A 217 18.34 9.06 -3.01
CA LEU A 217 19.27 9.21 -4.13
C LEU A 217 19.99 10.54 -3.92
N ILE A 218 21.24 10.49 -3.50
CA ILE A 218 22.07 11.66 -3.18
C ILE A 218 22.99 11.91 -4.37
N LEU A 219 22.95 13.12 -4.91
CA LEU A 219 23.84 13.61 -5.95
C LEU A 219 24.79 14.62 -5.32
N ALA A 220 26.07 14.26 -5.17
CA ALA A 220 27.08 15.10 -4.53
C ALA A 220 28.21 15.42 -5.50
N ALA A 221 28.73 16.65 -5.46
CA ALA A 221 29.76 17.09 -6.39
C ALA A 221 30.74 18.08 -5.75
N LYS A 222 31.82 18.39 -6.48
CA LYS A 222 32.80 19.42 -6.09
C LYS A 222 32.26 20.85 -6.26
N SER A 223 31.28 21.04 -7.16
CA SER A 223 30.74 22.36 -7.49
C SER A 223 29.22 22.33 -7.77
N PRO A 224 28.49 23.43 -7.52
CA PRO A 224 27.07 23.51 -7.85
C PRO A 224 26.78 23.37 -9.35
N GLN A 225 27.73 23.78 -10.19
CA GLN A 225 27.62 23.70 -11.64
C GLN A 225 27.60 22.25 -12.15
N ALA A 226 28.32 21.34 -11.48
CA ALA A 226 28.28 19.92 -11.81
C ALA A 226 26.89 19.32 -11.58
N ILE A 227 26.23 19.67 -10.47
CA ILE A 227 24.86 19.22 -10.16
C ILE A 227 23.84 19.82 -11.14
N SER A 228 23.93 21.13 -11.41
CA SER A 228 22.94 21.79 -12.26
C SER A 228 22.92 21.25 -13.70
N LYS A 229 24.05 20.73 -14.19
CA LYS A 229 24.15 20.05 -15.50
C LYS A 229 23.30 18.77 -15.58
N LEU A 230 22.98 18.14 -14.46
CA LEU A 230 22.12 16.95 -14.43
C LEU A 230 20.65 17.27 -14.73
N ALA A 231 20.25 18.55 -14.65
CA ALA A 231 18.88 19.00 -14.86
C ALA A 231 17.87 18.16 -14.06
N VAL A 232 18.14 18.00 -12.77
CA VAL A 232 17.33 17.18 -11.86
C VAL A 232 15.88 17.67 -11.88
N PRO A 233 14.90 16.80 -12.17
CA PRO A 233 13.49 17.19 -12.20
C PRO A 233 12.95 17.39 -10.77
N ASP A 234 11.84 18.11 -10.66
CA ASP A 234 11.08 18.22 -9.41
C ASP A 234 10.56 16.86 -8.97
N PHE A 235 10.04 16.08 -9.92
CA PHE A 235 9.74 14.68 -9.73
C PHE A 235 9.79 13.91 -11.05
N ALA A 236 9.91 12.59 -10.95
CA ALA A 236 9.81 11.66 -12.07
C ALA A 236 9.05 10.40 -11.69
N HIS A 237 7.96 10.10 -12.39
CA HIS A 237 7.35 8.76 -12.36
C HIS A 237 8.11 7.87 -13.34
N LEU A 238 8.71 6.82 -12.77
CA LEU A 238 9.47 5.83 -13.52
C LEU A 238 8.50 4.75 -14.07
N PRO A 239 8.90 4.05 -15.15
CA PRO A 239 8.06 3.03 -15.76
C PRO A 239 7.71 1.91 -14.78
N LYS A 240 6.42 1.71 -14.53
CA LYS A 240 5.93 0.58 -13.74
C LYS A 240 5.95 -0.69 -14.58
N PHE A 241 6.79 -1.65 -14.22
CA PHE A 241 6.90 -2.93 -14.95
C PHE A 241 5.72 -3.90 -14.73
N ASN A 242 4.64 -3.44 -14.09
CA ASN A 242 3.35 -4.12 -14.06
C ASN A 242 2.44 -3.73 -15.24
N ARG A 243 2.83 -2.74 -16.05
CA ARG A 243 2.18 -2.42 -17.34
C ARG A 243 2.82 -3.23 -18.45
N ARG A 244 2.10 -3.40 -19.56
CA ARG A 244 2.70 -3.94 -20.79
C ARG A 244 3.80 -2.96 -21.28
N PRO A 245 4.94 -3.45 -21.78
CA PRO A 245 6.08 -2.59 -22.15
C PRO A 245 5.72 -1.42 -23.09
N GLU A 246 4.77 -1.62 -23.99
CA GLU A 246 4.28 -0.59 -24.91
C GLU A 246 3.52 0.56 -24.26
N TYR A 247 3.01 0.39 -23.05
CA TYR A 247 2.28 1.43 -22.30
C TYR A 247 3.14 2.05 -21.20
N CYS A 248 4.42 1.67 -21.14
CA CYS A 248 5.37 2.22 -20.19
C CYS A 248 5.83 3.62 -20.64
N THR A 249 5.47 4.61 -19.83
CA THR A 249 5.89 6.00 -19.98
C THR A 249 6.82 6.41 -18.83
N LEU A 250 7.61 7.44 -19.10
CA LEU A 250 8.38 8.19 -18.12
C LEU A 250 7.80 9.59 -18.07
N ALA A 251 7.22 9.95 -16.91
CA ALA A 251 6.64 11.27 -16.69
C ALA A 251 7.55 12.08 -15.77
N LYS A 252 7.87 13.32 -16.14
CA LYS A 252 8.76 14.20 -15.37
C LYS A 252 8.16 15.59 -15.28
N LYS A 253 8.21 16.22 -14.11
CA LYS A 253 8.06 17.68 -13.99
C LYS A 253 9.46 18.30 -13.95
N PRO A 254 9.91 19.00 -15.00
CA PRO A 254 11.18 19.70 -14.95
C PRO A 254 11.18 20.78 -13.85
N ALA A 255 12.32 20.98 -13.20
CA ALA A 255 12.45 21.98 -12.15
C ALA A 255 12.06 23.38 -12.66
N GLY A 256 11.22 24.07 -11.89
CA GLY A 256 10.77 25.44 -12.19
C GLY A 256 9.78 25.60 -13.35
N LEU A 257 9.25 24.50 -13.89
CA LEU A 257 8.17 24.53 -14.89
C LEU A 257 6.87 23.98 -14.31
N ASP A 258 5.73 24.59 -14.66
CA ASP A 258 4.38 24.16 -14.27
C ASP A 258 3.77 23.19 -15.28
N GLU A 259 4.57 22.24 -15.77
CA GLU A 259 4.14 21.22 -16.73
C GLU A 259 4.80 19.86 -16.42
N VAL A 260 4.04 18.79 -16.68
CA VAL A 260 4.51 17.41 -16.66
C VAL A 260 4.73 16.98 -18.11
N ARG A 261 5.93 16.47 -18.40
CA ARG A 261 6.32 15.94 -19.71
C ARG A 261 6.35 14.43 -19.66
N ARG A 262 5.76 13.78 -20.66
CA ARG A 262 5.73 12.32 -20.80
C ARG A 262 6.43 11.87 -22.06
N GLU A 263 7.19 10.80 -21.94
CA GLU A 263 7.83 10.09 -23.05
C GLU A 263 7.58 8.59 -22.95
N PHE A 264 7.32 7.93 -24.08
CA PHE A 264 7.27 6.47 -24.13
C PHE A 264 8.69 5.91 -24.01
N ILE A 265 8.84 4.83 -23.25
CA ILE A 265 10.12 4.10 -23.17
C ILE A 265 10.36 3.29 -24.44
N ASP A 266 9.30 2.66 -24.97
CA ASP A 266 9.33 1.98 -26.26
C ASP A 266 9.06 3.01 -27.38
N ILE A 267 10.08 3.31 -28.18
CA ILE A 267 10.02 4.26 -29.29
C ILE A 267 9.00 3.79 -30.35
N ASP A 268 8.85 2.48 -30.54
CA ASP A 268 7.89 1.94 -31.51
C ASP A 268 6.46 2.06 -30.98
N ALA A 269 6.27 2.05 -29.65
CA ALA A 269 4.96 2.27 -29.04
C ALA A 269 4.43 3.69 -29.29
N ALA A 270 5.29 4.71 -29.29
CA ALA A 270 4.90 6.09 -29.60
C ALA A 270 4.29 6.25 -31.01
N ASN A 271 4.56 5.32 -31.92
CA ASN A 271 4.09 5.35 -33.31
C ASN A 271 2.91 4.39 -33.57
N ARG A 272 2.41 3.66 -32.56
CA ARG A 272 1.29 2.74 -32.75
C ARG A 272 -0.01 3.50 -32.96
N THR A 273 -0.75 3.10 -33.98
CA THR A 273 -2.10 3.59 -34.26
C THR A 273 -3.07 2.41 -34.18
N GLY A 274 -4.04 2.44 -33.28
CA GLY A 274 -5.09 1.42 -33.17
C GLY A 274 -5.58 1.21 -31.74
N SER A 275 -6.75 0.59 -31.61
CA SER A 275 -7.30 0.14 -30.33
C SER A 275 -7.09 -1.37 -30.15
N ILE A 276 -6.81 -1.81 -28.93
CA ILE A 276 -6.86 -3.22 -28.53
C ILE A 276 -8.15 -3.38 -27.73
N ASP A 277 -9.05 -4.23 -28.23
CA ASP A 277 -10.39 -4.43 -27.70
C ASP A 277 -11.17 -3.11 -27.48
N GLY A 278 -10.99 -2.15 -28.39
CA GLY A 278 -11.64 -0.84 -28.32
C GLY A 278 -11.06 0.09 -27.25
N VAL A 279 -9.85 -0.19 -26.72
CA VAL A 279 -9.11 0.67 -25.80
C VAL A 279 -7.80 1.13 -26.43
N THR A 280 -7.49 2.42 -26.32
CA THR A 280 -6.26 3.04 -26.83
C THR A 280 -5.55 3.79 -25.72
N HIS A 281 -4.23 3.59 -25.61
CA HIS A 281 -3.34 4.40 -24.78
C HIS A 281 -2.77 5.54 -25.62
N ALA A 282 -3.14 6.77 -25.29
CA ALA A 282 -2.73 7.99 -25.99
C ALA A 282 -2.57 9.16 -24.98
N PRO A 283 -1.57 9.10 -24.09
CA PRO A 283 -1.29 10.18 -23.14
C PRO A 283 -0.76 11.43 -23.85
N ASP A 284 -1.14 12.59 -23.34
CA ASP A 284 -0.57 13.87 -23.76
C ASP A 284 0.92 13.93 -23.39
N SER A 285 1.77 14.34 -24.35
CA SER A 285 3.22 14.48 -24.13
C SER A 285 3.57 15.59 -23.16
N VAL A 286 2.69 16.60 -23.02
CA VAL A 286 2.84 17.71 -22.08
C VAL A 286 1.46 18.03 -21.50
N GLU A 287 1.37 18.04 -20.18
CA GLU A 287 0.17 18.45 -19.44
C GLU A 287 0.51 19.50 -18.38
N PRO A 288 -0.43 20.39 -18.02
CA PRO A 288 -0.21 21.33 -16.92
C PRO A 288 -0.05 20.60 -15.57
N TYR A 289 0.85 21.11 -14.73
CA TYR A 289 0.91 20.72 -13.32
C TYR A 289 -0.05 21.59 -12.50
N PHE A 290 -0.78 20.97 -11.57
CA PHE A 290 -1.69 21.66 -10.67
C PHE A 290 -1.26 21.44 -9.22
N ASP A 291 -1.12 22.54 -8.48
CA ASP A 291 -0.79 22.52 -7.06
C ASP A 291 -2.06 22.66 -6.22
N GLY A 292 -2.65 21.52 -5.85
CA GLY A 292 -3.89 21.41 -5.09
C GLY A 292 -4.09 19.99 -4.56
N PRO A 293 -5.02 19.73 -3.64
CA PRO A 293 -5.28 18.37 -3.18
C PRO A 293 -5.94 17.53 -4.28
N LEU A 294 -5.58 16.25 -4.35
CA LEU A 294 -6.35 15.27 -5.13
C LEU A 294 -7.74 15.06 -4.51
N LEU A 295 -8.75 14.81 -5.36
CA LEU A 295 -10.11 14.55 -4.92
C LEU A 295 -10.19 13.28 -4.05
N SER A 296 -9.43 12.23 -4.39
CA SER A 296 -9.28 11.03 -3.55
C SER A 296 -8.74 11.37 -2.17
N VAL A 297 -7.77 12.29 -2.08
CA VAL A 297 -7.18 12.75 -0.81
C VAL A 297 -8.16 13.59 0.01
N VAL A 298 -9.10 14.30 -0.63
CA VAL A 298 -10.21 14.97 0.05
C VAL A 298 -11.19 13.94 0.61
N TRP A 299 -11.58 12.94 -0.18
CA TRP A 299 -12.45 11.85 0.27
C TRP A 299 -11.84 11.08 1.44
N SER A 300 -10.55 10.76 1.39
CA SER A 300 -9.88 10.01 2.46
C SER A 300 -9.86 10.77 3.78
N ARG A 301 -9.81 12.11 3.76
CA ARG A 301 -9.87 12.96 4.97
C ARG A 301 -11.22 12.88 5.67
N ALA A 302 -12.31 12.90 4.90
CA ALA A 302 -13.67 12.79 5.45
C ALA A 302 -13.87 11.49 6.24
N LEU A 303 -13.11 10.44 5.91
CA LEU A 303 -13.18 9.13 6.57
C LEU A 303 -12.40 9.04 7.90
N LEU A 304 -11.67 10.08 8.30
CA LEU A 304 -10.84 10.04 9.53
C LEU A 304 -11.68 10.13 10.82
N SER A 305 -12.88 10.69 10.75
CA SER A 305 -13.74 10.92 11.92
C SER A 305 -15.22 10.79 11.53
N GLU A 306 -15.99 10.15 12.40
CA GLU A 306 -17.42 9.86 12.16
C GLU A 306 -18.25 11.14 11.93
N ASN A 307 -17.83 12.26 12.52
CA ASN A 307 -18.50 13.56 12.33
C ASN A 307 -18.42 14.08 10.88
N HIS A 308 -17.53 13.54 10.06
CA HIS A 308 -17.28 13.98 8.68
C HIS A 308 -17.70 12.93 7.64
N PHE A 309 -18.34 11.83 8.02
CA PHE A 309 -18.78 10.80 7.06
C PHE A 309 -19.77 11.34 6.03
N ASP A 310 -20.62 12.29 6.42
CA ASP A 310 -21.53 12.96 5.50
C ASP A 310 -20.77 13.81 4.46
N GLU A 311 -19.54 14.25 4.74
CA GLU A 311 -18.68 14.94 3.76
C GLU A 311 -18.15 13.98 2.69
N PHE A 312 -17.93 12.70 3.02
CA PHE A 312 -17.61 11.68 2.01
C PHE A 312 -18.81 11.46 1.08
N ASP A 313 -20.01 11.31 1.65
CA ASP A 313 -21.26 11.17 0.90
C ASP A 313 -21.47 12.37 -0.03
N GLN A 314 -21.29 13.59 0.50
CA GLN A 314 -21.37 14.82 -0.27
C GLN A 314 -20.31 14.90 -1.38
N GLY A 315 -19.08 14.45 -1.11
CA GLY A 315 -18.01 14.37 -2.11
C GLY A 315 -18.34 13.43 -3.28
N VAL A 316 -18.99 12.29 -3.00
CA VAL A 316 -19.48 11.36 -4.04
C VAL A 316 -20.59 12.02 -4.89
N LEU A 317 -21.53 12.72 -4.24
CA LEU A 317 -22.59 13.47 -4.94
C LEU A 317 -22.02 14.56 -5.85
N GLU A 318 -21.05 15.33 -5.37
CA GLU A 318 -20.41 16.41 -6.14
C GLU A 318 -19.59 15.89 -7.31
N TYR A 319 -18.87 14.80 -7.12
CA TYR A 319 -18.16 14.12 -8.20
C TYR A 319 -19.11 13.67 -9.31
N VAL A 320 -20.24 13.03 -8.98
CA VAL A 320 -21.23 12.63 -9.99
C VAL A 320 -21.83 13.85 -10.71
N ARG A 321 -22.12 14.94 -10.01
CA ARG A 321 -22.56 16.19 -10.65
C ARG A 321 -21.52 16.75 -11.61
N PHE A 322 -20.24 16.71 -11.24
CA PHE A 322 -19.13 17.11 -12.11
C PHE A 322 -19.08 16.25 -13.38
N LEU A 323 -19.23 14.93 -13.26
CA LEU A 323 -19.28 14.03 -14.41
C LEU A 323 -20.47 14.35 -15.33
N GLU A 324 -21.67 14.57 -14.78
CA GLU A 324 -22.87 14.88 -15.56
C GLU A 324 -22.81 16.24 -16.27
N GLN A 325 -21.97 17.16 -15.80
CA GLN A 325 -21.71 18.46 -16.41
C GLN A 325 -20.52 18.44 -17.39
N SER A 326 -19.80 17.31 -17.48
CA SER A 326 -18.63 17.17 -18.33
C SER A 326 -19.03 16.77 -19.76
N ASP A 327 -18.59 17.53 -20.75
CA ASP A 327 -18.96 17.30 -22.16
C ASP A 327 -18.39 16.00 -22.73
N ASN A 328 -17.21 15.58 -22.26
CA ASN A 328 -16.50 14.40 -22.76
C ASN A 328 -16.03 13.54 -21.59
N LEU A 329 -16.77 12.46 -21.32
CA LEU A 329 -16.36 11.47 -20.34
C LEU A 329 -15.19 10.64 -20.87
N ASN A 330 -14.18 10.45 -20.04
CA ASN A 330 -12.97 9.68 -20.30
C ASN A 330 -12.78 8.67 -19.15
N PRO A 331 -12.27 7.44 -19.41
CA PRO A 331 -12.10 6.43 -18.38
C PRO A 331 -11.23 6.86 -17.19
N ASP A 332 -10.37 7.87 -17.35
CA ASP A 332 -9.44 8.39 -16.35
C ASP A 332 -9.98 9.58 -15.57
N LEU A 333 -11.25 9.96 -15.74
CA LEU A 333 -11.94 10.94 -14.88
C LEU A 333 -12.21 10.36 -13.48
N LEU A 334 -11.15 10.00 -12.76
CA LEU A 334 -11.18 9.33 -11.48
C LEU A 334 -10.72 10.28 -10.35
N PRO A 335 -11.15 10.08 -9.10
CA PRO A 335 -10.75 10.96 -7.99
C PRO A 335 -9.22 11.08 -7.77
N SER A 336 -8.43 10.07 -8.12
CA SER A 336 -6.96 10.09 -8.08
C SER A 336 -6.33 10.93 -9.20
N ASN A 337 -7.11 11.29 -10.22
CA ASN A 337 -6.67 12.02 -11.41
C ASN A 337 -7.34 13.42 -11.50
N ILE A 338 -7.97 13.86 -10.41
CA ILE A 338 -8.64 15.16 -10.31
C ILE A 338 -7.98 15.95 -9.17
N VAL A 339 -7.37 17.08 -9.52
CA VAL A 339 -6.81 18.05 -8.59
C VAL A 339 -7.84 19.17 -8.38
N LEU A 340 -8.07 19.56 -7.13
CA LEU A 340 -8.94 20.69 -6.81
C LEU A 340 -8.11 21.98 -6.70
N VAL A 341 -8.34 22.94 -7.61
CA VAL A 341 -7.67 24.25 -7.59
C VAL A 341 -8.71 25.36 -7.59
N ALA A 342 -8.77 26.14 -6.51
CA ALA A 342 -9.74 27.24 -6.35
C ALA A 342 -11.18 26.82 -6.71
N ASP A 343 -11.63 25.71 -6.12
CA ASP A 343 -12.96 25.09 -6.32
C ASP A 343 -13.23 24.57 -7.74
N LYS A 344 -12.19 24.43 -8.57
CA LYS A 344 -12.30 23.82 -9.91
C LYS A 344 -11.70 22.42 -9.92
N TYR A 345 -12.36 21.54 -10.68
CA TYR A 345 -11.92 20.19 -10.97
C TYR A 345 -10.94 20.24 -12.14
N CYS A 346 -9.65 20.07 -11.85
CA CYS A 346 -8.58 20.05 -12.83
C CYS A 346 -8.13 18.60 -13.07
N VAL A 347 -8.41 18.08 -14.26
CA VAL A 347 -8.11 16.68 -14.62
C VAL A 347 -6.69 16.55 -15.13
N ILE A 348 -5.95 15.56 -14.63
CA ILE A 348 -4.61 15.18 -15.06
C ILE A 348 -4.59 13.73 -15.54
N ASP A 349 -3.52 13.32 -16.20
CA ASP A 349 -3.24 11.91 -16.51
C ASP A 349 -4.34 11.23 -17.34
N LYS A 350 -4.80 11.93 -18.39
CA LYS A 350 -5.74 11.38 -19.36
C LYS A 350 -4.95 10.57 -20.39
N GLU A 351 -4.76 9.30 -20.07
CA GLU A 351 -3.94 8.39 -20.88
C GLU A 351 -4.79 7.45 -21.75
N TRP A 352 -5.98 7.07 -21.29
CA TRP A 352 -6.79 6.00 -21.87
C TRP A 352 -8.01 6.54 -22.60
N HIS A 353 -8.30 5.95 -23.76
CA HIS A 353 -9.43 6.27 -24.60
C HIS A 353 -10.16 5.00 -25.00
N THR A 354 -11.46 5.11 -25.27
CA THR A 354 -12.30 3.96 -25.63
C THR A 354 -13.13 4.25 -26.89
N ASP A 355 -13.30 3.25 -27.74
CA ASP A 355 -14.17 3.31 -28.92
C ASP A 355 -15.67 3.15 -28.54
N TRP A 356 -15.92 2.66 -27.33
CA TRP A 356 -17.24 2.55 -26.73
C TRP A 356 -17.49 3.71 -25.74
N PRO A 357 -18.75 4.09 -25.50
CA PRO A 357 -19.08 5.26 -24.68
C PRO A 357 -18.75 5.03 -23.20
N VAL A 358 -18.02 5.98 -22.60
CA VAL A 358 -17.88 6.08 -21.15
C VAL A 358 -19.08 6.85 -20.59
N PHE A 359 -19.65 6.34 -19.51
CA PHE A 359 -20.82 6.92 -18.85
C PHE A 359 -20.59 7.04 -17.35
N THR A 360 -21.39 7.91 -16.71
CA THR A 360 -21.22 8.30 -15.29
C THR A 360 -21.22 7.11 -14.34
N GLU A 361 -22.08 6.13 -14.55
CA GLU A 361 -22.21 4.93 -13.72
C GLU A 361 -20.92 4.09 -13.75
N LEU A 362 -20.27 3.97 -14.92
CA LEU A 362 -18.96 3.31 -15.03
C LEU A 362 -17.90 4.06 -14.23
N LEU A 363 -17.83 5.39 -14.35
CA LEU A 363 -16.83 6.18 -13.63
C LEU A 363 -17.06 6.22 -12.12
N LEU A 364 -18.32 6.18 -11.66
CA LEU A 364 -18.65 6.04 -10.25
C LEU A 364 -18.20 4.68 -9.72
N PHE A 365 -18.52 3.59 -10.44
CA PHE A 365 -18.08 2.25 -10.07
C PHE A 365 -16.55 2.18 -9.96
N ARG A 366 -15.83 2.60 -11.01
CA ARG A 366 -14.36 2.59 -11.03
C ARG A 366 -13.75 3.46 -9.93
N ALA A 367 -14.31 4.65 -9.69
CA ALA A 367 -13.89 5.53 -8.60
C ALA A 367 -13.96 4.82 -7.24
N ILE A 368 -15.07 4.12 -6.95
CA ILE A 368 -15.24 3.40 -5.68
C ILE A 368 -14.24 2.25 -5.58
N ILE A 369 -14.09 1.43 -6.62
CA ILE A 369 -13.18 0.27 -6.59
C ILE A 369 -11.74 0.71 -6.37
N ILE A 370 -11.26 1.69 -7.14
CA ILE A 370 -9.89 2.20 -7.02
C ILE A 370 -9.68 2.87 -5.66
N PHE A 371 -10.66 3.64 -5.18
CA PHE A 371 -10.60 4.26 -3.87
C PHE A 371 -10.52 3.22 -2.75
N VAL A 372 -11.31 2.14 -2.82
CA VAL A 372 -11.25 1.03 -1.86
C VAL A 372 -9.89 0.35 -1.90
N SER A 373 -9.29 0.13 -3.08
CA SER A 373 -7.97 -0.50 -3.19
C SER A 373 -6.90 0.28 -2.42
N ASN A 374 -6.98 1.61 -2.43
CA ASN A 374 -5.99 2.48 -1.80
C ASN A 374 -6.31 2.81 -0.33
N TYR A 375 -7.60 2.87 0.03
CA TYR A 375 -8.06 3.41 1.31
C TYR A 375 -8.95 2.46 2.11
N ARG A 376 -8.94 1.15 1.82
CA ARG A 376 -9.76 0.13 2.48
C ARG A 376 -9.78 0.27 4.00
N SER A 377 -8.62 0.46 4.63
CA SER A 377 -8.49 0.58 6.09
C SER A 377 -9.21 1.79 6.67
N LEU A 378 -9.33 2.89 5.92
CA LEU A 378 -10.03 4.10 6.37
C LEU A 378 -11.54 3.95 6.24
N LEU A 379 -12.01 3.14 5.29
CA LEU A 379 -13.43 2.88 5.07
C LEU A 379 -14.09 2.04 6.17
N ILE A 380 -13.32 1.34 7.00
CA ILE A 380 -13.86 0.40 8.01
C ILE A 380 -14.90 1.06 8.93
N LYS A 381 -14.58 2.23 9.49
CA LYS A 381 -15.49 2.94 10.41
C LYS A 381 -16.72 3.46 9.68
N TYR A 382 -16.52 4.01 8.48
CA TYR A 382 -17.59 4.49 7.62
C TYR A 382 -18.55 3.35 7.26
N ALA A 383 -18.04 2.24 6.74
CA ALA A 383 -18.79 1.04 6.40
C ALA A 383 -19.60 0.52 7.61
N THR A 384 -18.98 0.48 8.79
CA THR A 384 -19.67 0.10 10.04
C THR A 384 -20.84 1.03 10.34
N SER A 385 -20.66 2.35 10.23
CA SER A 385 -21.71 3.35 10.49
C SER A 385 -22.88 3.26 9.51
N ARG A 386 -22.59 2.86 8.26
CA ARG A 386 -23.56 2.71 7.16
C ARG A 386 -24.09 1.28 7.04
N ARG A 387 -23.67 0.36 7.92
CA ARG A 387 -24.03 -1.09 7.92
C ARG A 387 -23.66 -1.82 6.62
N LEU A 388 -22.52 -1.46 6.04
CA LEU A 388 -21.96 -2.06 4.83
C LEU A 388 -20.99 -3.17 5.23
N VAL A 389 -21.14 -4.36 4.66
CA VAL A 389 -20.32 -5.52 5.00
C VAL A 389 -19.07 -5.59 4.12
N ASN A 390 -19.21 -5.33 2.83
CA ASN A 390 -18.15 -5.50 1.83
C ASN A 390 -18.18 -4.38 0.78
N THR A 391 -17.22 -4.42 -0.15
CA THR A 391 -17.12 -3.43 -1.24
C THR A 391 -18.40 -3.36 -2.07
N LEU A 392 -19.06 -4.49 -2.33
CA LEU A 392 -20.29 -4.53 -3.10
C LEU A 392 -21.41 -3.70 -2.43
N ASP A 393 -21.57 -3.81 -1.11
CA ASP A 393 -22.52 -2.99 -0.37
C ASP A 393 -22.20 -1.49 -0.48
N LEU A 394 -20.91 -1.12 -0.46
CA LEU A 394 -20.49 0.27 -0.70
C LEU A 394 -20.84 0.75 -2.10
N VAL A 395 -20.64 -0.08 -3.12
CA VAL A 395 -21.06 0.23 -4.49
C VAL A 395 -22.57 0.48 -4.54
N PHE A 396 -23.39 -0.43 -4.00
CA PHE A 396 -24.84 -0.22 -3.95
C PHE A 396 -25.22 1.06 -3.20
N HIS A 397 -24.61 1.29 -2.04
CA HIS A 397 -24.85 2.48 -1.23
C HIS A 397 -24.56 3.78 -1.99
N CYS A 398 -23.42 3.89 -2.66
CA CYS A 398 -23.07 5.09 -3.43
C CYS A 398 -23.97 5.29 -4.65
N PHE A 399 -24.42 4.21 -5.31
CA PHE A 399 -25.37 4.28 -6.42
C PHE A 399 -26.77 4.73 -5.95
N GLU A 400 -27.23 4.24 -4.80
CA GLU A 400 -28.46 4.73 -4.16
C GLU A 400 -28.35 6.20 -3.76
N LEU A 401 -27.22 6.60 -3.18
CA LEU A 401 -26.94 7.97 -2.74
C LEU A 401 -27.09 8.98 -3.88
N VAL A 402 -26.58 8.66 -5.08
CA VAL A 402 -26.65 9.55 -6.25
C VAL A 402 -27.97 9.44 -7.01
N GLY A 403 -28.94 8.67 -6.50
CA GLY A 403 -30.26 8.49 -7.11
C GLY A 403 -30.25 7.62 -8.37
N LYS A 404 -29.24 6.76 -8.54
CA LYS A 404 -29.06 5.86 -9.68
C LYS A 404 -28.86 4.42 -9.19
N PRO A 405 -29.85 3.78 -8.56
CA PRO A 405 -29.69 2.42 -8.05
C PRO A 405 -29.31 1.44 -9.17
N LEU A 406 -28.39 0.51 -8.88
CA LEU A 406 -27.96 -0.51 -9.83
C LEU A 406 -29.14 -1.40 -10.26
N GLY A 407 -29.44 -1.38 -11.56
CA GLY A 407 -30.45 -2.25 -12.16
C GLY A 407 -29.95 -3.69 -12.38
N GLU A 408 -30.86 -4.59 -12.75
CA GLU A 408 -30.54 -5.97 -13.11
C GLU A 408 -29.58 -6.00 -14.32
N GLY A 409 -28.48 -6.78 -14.20
CA GLY A 409 -27.45 -6.92 -15.25
C GLY A 409 -26.48 -5.74 -15.40
N MET A 410 -26.73 -4.59 -14.75
CA MET A 410 -25.85 -3.42 -14.84
C MET A 410 -24.50 -3.69 -14.18
N LEU A 411 -24.48 -4.34 -13.01
CA LEU A 411 -23.23 -4.67 -12.31
C LEU A 411 -22.30 -5.54 -13.17
N ASP A 412 -22.87 -6.50 -13.91
CA ASP A 412 -22.09 -7.38 -14.78
C ASP A 412 -21.45 -6.60 -15.95
N ASP A 413 -22.19 -5.67 -16.56
CA ASP A 413 -21.66 -4.79 -17.62
C ASP A 413 -20.55 -3.86 -17.11
N LEU A 414 -20.72 -3.32 -15.89
CA LEU A 414 -19.71 -2.48 -15.23
C LEU A 414 -18.42 -3.26 -14.95
N LEU A 415 -18.56 -4.49 -14.42
CA LEU A 415 -17.45 -5.40 -14.18
C LEU A 415 -16.72 -5.76 -15.47
N GLU A 416 -17.45 -6.12 -16.52
CA GLU A 416 -16.86 -6.50 -17.82
C GLU A 416 -16.05 -5.35 -18.43
N LYS A 417 -16.58 -4.12 -18.38
CA LYS A 417 -15.89 -2.93 -18.90
C LYS A 417 -14.65 -2.54 -18.09
N ASP A 418 -14.73 -2.57 -16.77
CA ASP A 418 -13.56 -2.28 -15.92
C ASP A 418 -12.49 -3.36 -16.08
N GLU A 419 -12.86 -4.64 -16.10
CA GLU A 419 -11.94 -5.74 -16.34
C GLU A 419 -11.27 -5.61 -17.72
N LEU A 420 -12.02 -5.20 -18.76
CA LEU A 420 -11.47 -4.95 -20.08
C LEU A 420 -10.37 -3.89 -20.05
N LEU A 421 -10.64 -2.73 -19.44
CA LEU A 421 -9.67 -1.64 -19.27
C LEU A 421 -8.40 -2.12 -18.55
N GLN A 422 -8.56 -2.88 -17.46
CA GLN A 422 -7.43 -3.41 -16.70
C GLN A 422 -6.60 -4.45 -17.48
N ARG A 423 -7.25 -5.37 -18.21
CA ARG A 423 -6.60 -6.42 -19.02
C ARG A 423 -5.81 -5.86 -20.19
N VAL A 424 -6.27 -4.75 -20.77
CA VAL A 424 -5.52 -4.03 -21.81
C VAL A 424 -4.27 -3.43 -21.18
N ALA A 425 -4.41 -2.65 -20.10
CA ALA A 425 -3.30 -1.93 -19.47
C ALA A 425 -2.21 -2.84 -18.87
N SER A 426 -2.60 -3.97 -18.26
CA SER A 426 -1.71 -4.87 -17.52
C SER A 426 -1.83 -6.33 -17.97
N PRO A 427 -0.72 -7.08 -18.08
CA PRO A 427 -0.77 -8.52 -18.31
C PRO A 427 -1.35 -9.32 -17.13
N THR A 428 -1.36 -8.72 -15.93
CA THR A 428 -1.88 -9.31 -14.70
C THR A 428 -2.85 -8.32 -14.06
N PRO A 429 -4.11 -8.24 -14.54
CA PRO A 429 -5.12 -7.35 -13.95
C PRO A 429 -5.37 -7.74 -12.50
N THR A 430 -5.58 -6.74 -11.63
CA THR A 430 -5.86 -6.97 -10.20
C THR A 430 -7.34 -6.71 -9.96
N LEU A 431 -8.16 -7.72 -10.20
CA LEU A 431 -9.60 -7.62 -9.98
C LEU A 431 -9.90 -7.67 -8.48
N MET A 432 -10.64 -6.67 -8.00
CA MET A 432 -11.04 -6.62 -6.61
C MET A 432 -12.10 -7.67 -6.31
N ASP A 433 -11.91 -8.42 -5.22
CA ASP A 433 -12.99 -9.20 -4.64
C ASP A 433 -14.02 -8.25 -3.98
N LEU A 434 -15.12 -7.99 -4.69
CA LEU A 434 -16.18 -7.12 -4.19
C LEU A 434 -16.87 -7.68 -2.94
N ASN A 435 -16.79 -8.99 -2.71
CA ASN A 435 -17.40 -9.64 -1.56
C ASN A 435 -16.48 -9.68 -0.34
N ALA A 436 -15.21 -9.32 -0.49
CA ALA A 436 -14.27 -9.26 0.62
C ALA A 436 -14.79 -8.30 1.70
N PRO A 437 -14.93 -8.74 2.96
CA PRO A 437 -15.49 -7.92 4.02
C PRO A 437 -14.53 -6.80 4.41
N PHE A 438 -15.04 -5.59 4.68
CA PHE A 438 -14.20 -4.47 5.14
C PHE A 438 -13.50 -4.77 6.45
N ILE A 439 -14.17 -5.54 7.32
CA ILE A 439 -13.60 -6.03 8.57
C ILE A 439 -13.09 -7.44 8.34
N GLU A 440 -11.77 -7.57 8.13
CA GLU A 440 -11.11 -8.86 8.30
C GLU A 440 -11.18 -9.26 9.77
N ARG A 441 -11.97 -10.27 10.08
CA ARG A 441 -11.98 -10.86 11.41
C ARG A 441 -10.64 -11.54 11.62
N LYS A 442 -9.72 -10.88 12.35
CA LYS A 442 -8.41 -11.44 12.72
C LYS A 442 -8.48 -12.78 13.45
N ASN A 443 -9.67 -13.17 13.93
CA ASN A 443 -10.01 -14.55 14.23
C ASN A 443 -11.45 -14.81 13.75
N PRO A 444 -11.69 -15.67 12.74
CA PRO A 444 -13.02 -16.21 12.50
C PRO A 444 -13.27 -17.23 13.61
N VAL A 445 -13.59 -16.77 14.82
CA VAL A 445 -14.25 -17.63 15.79
C VAL A 445 -15.69 -17.70 15.30
N ASP A 446 -16.06 -18.80 14.64
CA ASP A 446 -17.48 -19.13 14.50
C ASP A 446 -18.12 -18.93 15.88
N PRO A 447 -19.18 -18.12 16.03
CA PRO A 447 -19.77 -17.91 17.34
C PRO A 447 -20.16 -19.27 17.93
N ASP A 448 -19.55 -19.59 19.08
CA ASP A 448 -19.85 -20.79 19.83
C ASP A 448 -21.24 -20.62 20.46
N MET A 449 -22.19 -21.48 20.08
CA MET A 449 -23.44 -21.60 20.81
C MET A 449 -23.22 -22.58 21.95
N VAL A 450 -23.43 -22.10 23.18
CA VAL A 450 -23.20 -22.89 24.39
C VAL A 450 -24.52 -23.22 25.06
N VAL A 451 -24.74 -24.51 25.33
CA VAL A 451 -25.83 -24.98 26.17
C VAL A 451 -25.26 -25.40 27.51
N PHE A 452 -25.72 -24.75 28.58
CA PHE A 452 -25.50 -25.20 29.95
C PHE A 452 -26.72 -25.96 30.46
N TRP A 453 -26.48 -26.92 31.34
CA TRP A 453 -27.53 -27.62 32.07
C TRP A 453 -27.23 -27.69 33.56
N ARG A 454 -28.27 -27.83 34.38
CA ARG A 454 -28.16 -28.03 35.83
C ARG A 454 -29.36 -28.77 36.39
N ARG A 455 -29.27 -29.23 37.65
CA ARG A 455 -30.42 -29.70 38.43
C ARG A 455 -31.05 -28.56 39.24
N ASP A 456 -32.22 -28.80 39.81
CA ASP A 456 -32.85 -27.89 40.75
C ASP A 456 -31.91 -27.61 41.94
N LYS A 457 -31.82 -26.33 42.32
CA LYS A 457 -30.94 -25.80 43.39
C LYS A 457 -29.42 -25.93 43.18
N GLU A 458 -28.95 -26.30 41.99
CA GLU A 458 -27.53 -26.23 41.61
C GLU A 458 -27.22 -24.92 40.86
N ASP A 459 -25.96 -24.49 40.83
CA ASP A 459 -25.51 -23.37 40.00
C ASP A 459 -25.02 -23.87 38.63
N TYR A 460 -25.10 -23.03 37.60
CA TYR A 460 -24.47 -23.34 36.30
C TYR A 460 -22.95 -23.31 36.44
N VAL A 461 -22.30 -24.45 36.17
CA VAL A 461 -20.84 -24.59 36.25
C VAL A 461 -20.20 -24.82 34.87
N PRO A 462 -18.96 -24.36 34.64
CA PRO A 462 -18.27 -24.52 33.34
C PRO A 462 -18.12 -25.96 32.85
N GLN A 463 -18.19 -26.95 33.74
CA GLN A 463 -18.06 -28.37 33.44
C GLN A 463 -19.37 -29.01 32.94
N GLN A 464 -20.53 -28.35 33.13
CA GLN A 464 -21.85 -28.83 32.70
C GLN A 464 -22.33 -28.04 31.48
N ARG A 465 -21.61 -28.18 30.36
CA ARG A 465 -21.92 -27.51 29.11
C ARG A 465 -21.60 -28.33 27.87
N ALA A 466 -22.31 -28.04 26.80
CA ALA A 466 -22.01 -28.50 25.45
C ALA A 466 -21.83 -27.26 24.58
N ILE A 467 -20.84 -27.32 23.70
CA ILE A 467 -20.50 -26.23 22.78
C ILE A 467 -20.68 -26.77 21.37
N THR A 468 -21.31 -25.98 20.52
CA THR A 468 -21.35 -26.24 19.07
C THR A 468 -21.05 -24.96 18.32
N LYS A 469 -20.56 -25.11 17.09
CA LYS A 469 -20.36 -23.98 16.20
C LYS A 469 -21.66 -23.64 15.48
N ALA A 470 -22.08 -22.38 15.55
CA ALA A 470 -23.09 -21.83 14.65
C ALA A 470 -22.37 -20.91 13.66
N GLY A 471 -22.31 -21.29 12.39
CA GLY A 471 -21.69 -20.43 11.36
C GLY A 471 -22.54 -19.18 11.14
N GLU A 472 -21.95 -18.09 10.67
CA GLU A 472 -22.76 -16.95 10.22
C GLU A 472 -23.43 -17.24 8.89
N SER A 473 -24.73 -16.95 8.75
CA SER A 473 -25.38 -16.92 7.44
C SER A 473 -26.39 -15.81 7.31
N ARG A 474 -26.64 -15.40 6.07
CA ARG A 474 -27.66 -14.41 5.69
C ARG A 474 -29.11 -14.89 5.92
N GLY A 475 -29.34 -16.10 6.45
CA GLY A 475 -30.67 -16.68 6.69
C GLY A 475 -30.75 -17.52 7.97
N GLN A 476 -31.94 -18.08 8.25
CA GLN A 476 -32.16 -18.95 9.41
C GLN A 476 -31.38 -20.26 9.28
N GLN A 477 -30.76 -20.69 10.38
CA GLN A 477 -30.02 -21.95 10.46
C GLN A 477 -30.66 -22.92 11.46
N ARG A 478 -30.46 -24.22 11.21
CA ARG A 478 -30.79 -25.28 12.18
C ARG A 478 -29.51 -25.88 12.73
N VAL A 479 -29.30 -25.72 14.03
CA VAL A 479 -28.13 -26.23 14.74
C VAL A 479 -28.54 -27.39 15.64
N ARG A 480 -27.74 -28.47 15.66
CA ARG A 480 -27.94 -29.63 16.55
C ARG A 480 -26.81 -29.68 17.58
N ILE A 481 -27.17 -29.81 18.85
CA ILE A 481 -26.23 -29.93 19.97
C ILE A 481 -26.41 -31.30 20.62
N PRO A 482 -25.45 -32.23 20.51
CA PRO A 482 -25.50 -33.46 21.27
C PRO A 482 -25.20 -33.16 22.75
N LEU A 483 -26.10 -33.60 23.65
CA LEU A 483 -25.88 -33.51 25.09
C LEU A 483 -25.30 -34.84 25.60
N PRO A 484 -24.30 -34.81 26.50
CA PRO A 484 -23.69 -36.02 27.06
C PRO A 484 -24.61 -36.71 28.08
N GLU A 485 -24.29 -37.95 28.47
CA GLU A 485 -25.05 -38.70 29.50
C GLU A 485 -25.19 -37.94 30.83
N SER A 486 -24.20 -37.10 31.18
CA SER A 486 -24.27 -36.27 32.40
C SER A 486 -25.44 -35.26 32.38
N ALA A 487 -25.97 -34.93 31.20
CA ALA A 487 -27.15 -34.09 31.03
C ALA A 487 -28.47 -34.86 31.24
N HIS A 488 -28.48 -36.19 31.33
CA HIS A 488 -29.73 -36.98 31.46
C HIS A 488 -30.54 -36.66 32.74
N SER A 489 -29.88 -36.07 33.73
CA SER A 489 -30.50 -35.70 35.01
C SER A 489 -30.84 -34.22 35.11
N MET A 490 -30.71 -33.45 34.03
CA MET A 490 -30.96 -32.02 34.01
C MET A 490 -32.42 -31.68 34.27
N GLN A 491 -32.66 -30.54 34.88
CA GLN A 491 -33.99 -29.94 35.06
C GLN A 491 -34.06 -28.52 34.49
N PHE A 492 -32.92 -27.93 34.13
CA PHE A 492 -32.87 -26.59 33.56
C PHE A 492 -31.81 -26.51 32.45
N LEU A 493 -32.13 -25.75 31.41
CA LEU A 493 -31.23 -25.40 30.31
C LEU A 493 -31.02 -23.88 30.22
N ARG A 494 -29.82 -23.49 29.80
CA ARG A 494 -29.47 -22.11 29.42
C ARG A 494 -28.69 -22.12 28.10
N LEU A 495 -29.08 -21.24 27.19
CA LEU A 495 -28.43 -21.01 25.90
C LEU A 495 -27.68 -19.67 25.93
N ASP A 496 -26.39 -19.68 25.61
CA ASP A 496 -25.53 -18.49 25.58
C ASP A 496 -24.85 -18.31 24.19
N PRO A 497 -24.69 -17.05 23.70
CA PRO A 497 -24.13 -16.73 22.38
C PRO A 497 -22.59 -16.78 22.29
N SER A 498 -21.89 -17.03 23.40
CA SER A 498 -20.42 -17.15 23.44
C SER A 498 -19.97 -18.00 24.63
N GLY A 499 -18.85 -18.72 24.48
CA GLY A 499 -18.22 -19.48 25.56
C GLY A 499 -17.37 -18.62 26.50
N LEU A 500 -17.31 -19.02 27.77
CA LEU A 500 -16.58 -18.38 28.89
C LEU A 500 -15.09 -18.01 28.64
N TYR A 501 -14.49 -18.37 27.51
CA TYR A 501 -13.07 -18.10 27.24
C TYR A 501 -12.78 -16.67 26.77
N TRP A 502 -13.82 -15.89 26.47
CA TRP A 502 -13.65 -14.55 25.92
C TRP A 502 -14.50 -13.56 26.72
N GLU A 503 -13.98 -13.09 27.86
CA GLU A 503 -14.68 -12.15 28.74
C GLU A 503 -14.97 -10.77 28.10
N GLU A 504 -14.55 -10.54 26.85
CA GLU A 504 -14.55 -9.25 26.16
C GLU A 504 -15.39 -9.20 24.87
N MET A 505 -16.05 -10.28 24.43
CA MET A 505 -16.83 -10.30 23.18
C MET A 505 -18.34 -10.41 23.40
N ALA A 506 -19.02 -9.28 23.53
CA ALA A 506 -20.50 -9.24 23.62
C ALA A 506 -21.16 -9.85 22.36
N GLY A 507 -21.83 -11.00 22.52
CA GLY A 507 -22.59 -11.67 21.46
C GLY A 507 -24.10 -11.62 21.65
N PHE A 508 -24.86 -11.75 20.55
CA PHE A 508 -26.30 -12.04 20.57
C PHE A 508 -26.72 -12.94 19.39
N PHE A 509 -27.81 -13.69 19.53
CA PHE A 509 -28.47 -14.36 18.41
C PHE A 509 -29.99 -14.26 18.53
N ARG A 510 -30.67 -14.48 17.40
CA ARG A 510 -32.13 -14.62 17.34
C ARG A 510 -32.51 -16.09 17.26
N LEU A 511 -33.21 -16.57 18.28
CA LEU A 511 -33.76 -17.91 18.34
C LEU A 511 -35.17 -17.89 17.76
N TYR A 512 -35.41 -18.65 16.69
CA TYR A 512 -36.74 -18.80 16.08
C TYR A 512 -37.50 -20.03 16.61
N GLY A 513 -36.79 -20.96 17.23
CA GLY A 513 -37.33 -22.12 17.91
C GLY A 513 -36.24 -23.08 18.37
N ALA A 514 -36.51 -23.83 19.44
CA ALA A 514 -35.63 -24.88 19.95
C ALA A 514 -36.44 -26.12 20.33
N ARG A 515 -35.83 -27.30 20.20
CA ARG A 515 -36.43 -28.58 20.58
C ARG A 515 -35.41 -29.44 21.31
N LEU A 516 -35.80 -29.97 22.45
CA LEU A 516 -35.04 -31.01 23.15
C LEU A 516 -35.63 -32.36 22.77
N LEU A 517 -34.76 -33.23 22.25
CA LEU A 517 -35.14 -34.55 21.76
C LEU A 517 -34.39 -35.63 22.56
N VAL A 518 -35.06 -36.74 22.85
CA VAL A 518 -34.41 -37.99 23.27
C VAL A 518 -34.56 -39.00 22.14
N ALA A 519 -33.43 -39.54 21.69
CA ALA A 519 -33.39 -40.59 20.69
C ALA A 519 -33.27 -41.95 21.36
N ASN A 520 -34.24 -42.83 21.11
CA ASN A 520 -34.12 -44.27 21.37
C ASN A 520 -33.92 -44.99 20.03
N ASP A 521 -33.45 -46.25 20.05
CA ASP A 521 -33.06 -47.05 18.85
C ASP A 521 -34.11 -47.13 17.72
N GLN A 522 -35.35 -46.67 17.92
CA GLN A 522 -36.44 -46.68 16.93
C GLN A 522 -37.28 -45.39 16.82
N SER A 523 -37.05 -44.33 17.61
CA SER A 523 -37.82 -43.07 17.54
C SER A 523 -37.15 -41.88 18.25
N GLU A 524 -37.38 -40.66 17.75
CA GLU A 524 -37.08 -39.40 18.46
C GLU A 524 -38.34 -38.90 19.17
N GLU A 525 -38.27 -38.74 20.50
CA GLU A 525 -39.33 -38.14 21.31
C GLU A 525 -38.98 -36.69 21.64
N VAL A 526 -39.92 -35.76 21.42
CA VAL A 526 -39.75 -34.35 21.80
C VAL A 526 -40.09 -34.21 23.27
N LEU A 527 -39.08 -33.98 24.11
CA LEU A 527 -39.30 -33.73 25.53
C LEU A 527 -39.78 -32.30 25.77
N TRP A 528 -39.27 -31.35 24.99
CA TRP A 528 -39.55 -29.93 25.18
C TRP A 528 -39.37 -29.15 23.87
N PHE A 529 -40.14 -28.07 23.67
CA PHE A 529 -39.96 -27.17 22.54
C PHE A 529 -40.39 -25.73 22.85
N ILE A 530 -39.79 -24.79 22.12
CA ILE A 530 -40.20 -23.39 22.04
C ILE A 530 -40.28 -22.97 20.57
N GLU A 531 -41.27 -22.14 20.25
CA GLU A 531 -41.46 -21.53 18.93
C GLU A 531 -41.74 -20.03 19.12
N GLY A 532 -41.20 -19.20 18.22
CA GLY A 532 -41.26 -17.74 18.33
C GLY A 532 -39.88 -17.10 18.18
N GLU A 533 -39.84 -15.82 17.81
CA GLU A 533 -38.59 -15.07 17.69
C GLU A 533 -38.21 -14.47 19.05
N HIS A 534 -37.05 -14.87 19.55
CA HIS A 534 -36.49 -14.42 20.82
C HIS A 534 -35.06 -13.95 20.63
N GLU A 535 -34.70 -12.81 21.21
CA GLU A 535 -33.32 -12.31 21.21
C GLU A 535 -32.59 -12.81 22.46
N VAL A 536 -31.40 -13.37 22.29
CA VAL A 536 -30.57 -13.92 23.37
C VAL A 536 -29.25 -13.16 23.40
N HIS A 537 -28.89 -12.61 24.56
CA HIS A 537 -27.69 -11.78 24.76
C HIS A 537 -26.73 -12.42 25.78
N GLU A 538 -25.47 -12.00 25.77
CA GLU A 538 -24.47 -12.46 26.75
C GLU A 538 -24.59 -11.79 28.13
N ARG A 539 -24.35 -12.60 29.19
CA ARG A 539 -24.27 -12.30 30.63
C ARG A 539 -25.54 -11.84 31.34
N ALA A 540 -25.99 -12.70 32.27
CA ALA A 540 -26.07 -12.29 33.67
C ALA A 540 -26.00 -13.49 34.62
N GLN A 541 -25.22 -13.35 35.71
CA GLN A 541 -25.43 -14.09 36.96
C GLN A 541 -26.80 -13.76 37.63
N SER A 542 -27.66 -12.99 36.97
CA SER A 542 -29.06 -12.78 37.33
C SER A 542 -29.81 -12.16 36.13
N MET A 543 -30.66 -12.95 35.46
CA MET A 543 -31.69 -12.49 34.51
C MET A 543 -31.31 -12.20 33.03
N GLY A 544 -30.29 -12.84 32.44
CA GLY A 544 -29.87 -12.58 31.06
C GLY A 544 -29.89 -13.75 30.07
N GLY A 545 -29.95 -15.00 30.55
CA GLY A 545 -30.08 -16.18 29.68
C GLY A 545 -31.54 -16.53 29.42
N MET A 546 -31.83 -17.23 28.32
CA MET A 546 -33.14 -17.87 28.17
C MET A 546 -33.13 -19.15 29.00
N TYR A 547 -33.89 -19.16 30.09
CA TYR A 547 -34.00 -20.28 31.00
C TYR A 547 -35.17 -21.15 30.59
N PHE A 548 -34.92 -22.46 30.50
CA PHE A 548 -35.96 -23.42 30.17
C PHE A 548 -36.06 -24.45 31.29
N GLU A 549 -37.28 -24.75 31.72
CA GLU A 549 -37.64 -25.92 32.52
C GLU A 549 -38.19 -26.96 31.53
N PRO A 550 -37.42 -28.00 31.17
CA PRO A 550 -37.87 -29.06 30.26
C PRO A 550 -38.94 -29.96 30.86
#